data_AF-A0A1V1NT26-F1
#
_entry.id   AF-A0A1V1NT26-F1
#
_cell.length_a   1.000
_cell.length_b   1.000
_cell.length_c   1.000
_cell.angle_alpha   90.00
_cell.angle_beta   90.00
_cell.angle_gamma   90.00
#
_symmetry.space_group_name_H-M   'P 1'
#
loop_
_entity.id
_entity.type
_entity.pdbx_description
1 polymer ?
#
loop_
_entity_poly.entity_id
_entity_poly.type
_entity_poly.pdbx_seq_one_letter_code
_entity_poly.pdbx_strand_id
1 'polypeptide(L)'
;MRPQGVVFSSPIFTTEMNTELNPNTKGLWITNIKINAVNEVRGSVDEPTQIPYPLDMRMILHVDDTGQVRLLRYVTIMKKRNDDGETWSQVLVTDDSKIADYEGVFRRDGKLTGMRIASVF
;
A
#
# COMPACT_ATOMS: atom_id res chain seq x y z
N MET A 1 -18.54 18.72 28.02
CA MET A 1 -18.75 17.34 27.53
C MET A 1 -17.72 17.05 26.46
N ARG A 2 -16.87 16.02 26.63
CA ARG A 2 -15.93 15.59 25.59
C ARG A 2 -16.64 14.54 24.71
N PRO A 3 -16.53 14.56 23.37
CA PRO A 3 -17.11 13.51 22.55
C PRO A 3 -16.39 12.20 22.88
N GLN A 4 -17.15 11.16 23.22
CA GLN A 4 -16.61 9.81 23.37
C GLN A 4 -16.06 9.36 22.01
N GLY A 5 -14.84 8.79 22.02
CA GLY A 5 -14.19 8.31 20.81
C GLY A 5 -15.04 7.25 20.13
N VAL A 6 -15.23 7.39 18.81
CA VAL A 6 -15.91 6.40 17.99
C VAL A 6 -15.00 5.16 17.93
N VAL A 7 -15.48 4.05 18.50
CA VAL A 7 -14.87 2.74 18.28
C VAL A 7 -15.41 2.24 16.95
N PHE A 8 -14.56 2.22 15.92
CA PHE A 8 -14.89 1.58 14.66
C PHE A 8 -14.88 0.06 14.86
N SER A 9 -16.03 -0.60 14.70
CA SER A 9 -16.03 -2.04 14.50
C SER A 9 -15.30 -2.33 13.20
N SER A 10 -14.40 -3.31 13.20
CA SER A 10 -13.79 -3.81 11.97
C SER A 10 -14.89 -4.11 10.92
N PRO A 11 -14.62 -3.87 9.63
CA PRO A 11 -15.60 -4.21 8.59
C PRO A 11 -16.04 -5.67 8.74
N ILE A 12 -17.35 -5.91 8.63
CA ILE A 12 -17.89 -7.26 8.63
C ILE A 12 -17.46 -7.89 7.31
N PHE A 13 -16.49 -8.80 7.36
CA PHE A 13 -16.15 -9.63 6.22
C PHE A 13 -17.35 -10.53 5.92
N THR A 14 -17.85 -10.50 4.69
CA THR A 14 -18.92 -11.41 4.27
C THR A 14 -18.36 -12.82 4.17
N THR A 15 -19.22 -13.85 4.28
CA THR A 15 -18.81 -15.25 4.11
C THR A 15 -18.26 -15.56 2.71
N GLU A 16 -18.46 -14.65 1.75
CA GLU A 16 -17.90 -14.74 0.40
C GLU A 16 -16.54 -14.06 0.26
N MET A 17 -16.13 -13.21 1.21
CA MET A 17 -14.79 -12.63 1.21
C MET A 17 -13.79 -13.69 1.67
N ASN A 18 -12.84 -14.03 0.79
CA ASN A 18 -11.69 -14.82 1.18
C ASN A 18 -10.77 -13.97 2.07
N THR A 19 -10.81 -14.21 3.38
CA THR A 19 -9.91 -13.60 4.37
C THR A 19 -8.74 -14.50 4.72
N GLU A 20 -8.61 -15.66 4.08
CA GLU A 20 -7.47 -16.55 4.28
C GLU A 20 -6.19 -15.90 3.76
N LEU A 21 -5.11 -16.04 4.52
CA LEU A 21 -3.81 -15.57 4.10
C LEU A 21 -3.34 -16.39 2.89
N ASN A 22 -2.93 -15.70 1.83
CA ASN A 22 -2.43 -16.34 0.62
C ASN A 22 -0.93 -16.03 0.43
N PRO A 23 -0.01 -16.87 0.93
CA PRO A 23 1.43 -16.62 0.78
C PRO A 23 1.91 -16.70 -0.69
N ASN A 24 1.10 -17.24 -1.61
CA ASN A 24 1.44 -17.25 -3.04
C ASN A 24 1.31 -15.87 -3.70
N THR A 25 0.67 -14.90 -3.03
CA THR A 25 0.57 -13.50 -3.51
C THR A 25 1.61 -12.58 -2.88
N LYS A 26 2.65 -13.11 -2.22
CA LYS A 26 3.74 -12.32 -1.64
C LYS A 26 4.33 -11.33 -2.64
N GLY A 27 4.63 -10.13 -2.18
CA GLY A 27 5.23 -9.06 -2.99
C GLY A 27 4.47 -7.74 -2.93
N LEU A 28 4.83 -6.85 -3.85
CA LEU A 28 4.27 -5.50 -3.95
C LEU A 28 3.17 -5.46 -5.01
N TRP A 29 2.02 -4.93 -4.62
CA TRP A 29 0.88 -4.73 -5.50
C TRP A 29 0.60 -3.24 -5.60
N ILE A 30 0.53 -2.74 -6.83
CA ILE A 30 0.17 -1.35 -7.13
C ILE A 30 -1.10 -1.41 -7.97
N THR A 31 -2.16 -0.76 -7.50
CA THR A 31 -3.44 -0.73 -8.20
C THR A 31 -4.07 0.66 -8.12
N ASN A 32 -5.03 0.91 -9.00
CA ASN A 32 -5.90 2.07 -8.89
C ASN A 32 -7.30 1.56 -8.51
N ILE A 33 -7.86 2.16 -7.47
CA ILE A 33 -9.24 1.93 -7.07
C ILE A 33 -10.10 3.13 -7.47
N LYS A 34 -11.36 2.84 -7.78
CA LYS A 34 -12.38 3.85 -8.05
C LYS A 34 -13.48 3.73 -7.02
N ILE A 35 -13.70 4.78 -6.25
CA ILE A 35 -14.87 4.89 -5.38
C ILE A 35 -15.95 5.64 -6.16
N ASN A 36 -17.07 4.97 -6.44
CA ASN A 36 -18.19 5.50 -7.22
C ASN A 36 -19.49 5.61 -6.40
N ALA A 37 -19.50 5.09 -5.19
CA ALA A 37 -20.59 5.22 -4.23
C ALA A 37 -20.04 5.22 -2.81
N VAL A 38 -20.71 5.93 -1.91
CA VAL A 38 -20.36 6.01 -0.49
C VAL A 38 -21.61 5.85 0.36
N ASN A 39 -21.44 5.39 1.60
CA ASN A 39 -22.53 5.38 2.56
C ASN A 39 -22.26 6.38 3.70
N GLU A 40 -23.31 6.98 4.23
CA GLU A 40 -23.22 7.86 5.39
C GLU A 40 -23.24 7.01 6.67
N VAL A 41 -22.26 7.20 7.55
CA VAL A 41 -22.12 6.41 8.80
C VAL A 41 -23.36 6.51 9.70
N ARG A 42 -24.13 7.59 9.59
CA ARG A 42 -25.39 7.83 10.33
C ARG A 42 -26.64 7.74 9.47
N GLY A 43 -26.49 7.34 8.21
CA GLY A 43 -27.60 7.14 7.29
C GLY A 43 -28.47 5.95 7.72
N SER A 44 -29.74 5.99 7.35
CA SER A 44 -30.68 4.88 7.56
C SER A 44 -30.74 3.92 6.37
N VAL A 45 -29.77 4.00 5.45
CA VAL A 45 -29.77 3.27 4.18
C VAL A 45 -28.48 2.47 4.10
N ASP A 46 -28.57 1.16 3.91
CA ASP A 46 -27.40 0.28 3.75
C ASP A 46 -26.83 0.32 2.32
N GLU A 47 -27.67 0.69 1.35
CA GLU A 47 -27.29 0.86 -0.05
C GLU A 47 -26.38 2.09 -0.25
N PRO A 48 -25.16 1.91 -0.78
CA PRO A 48 -24.27 3.03 -1.08
C PRO A 48 -24.89 4.02 -2.07
N THR A 49 -24.84 5.31 -1.75
CA THR A 49 -25.30 6.38 -2.64
C THR A 49 -24.24 6.69 -3.68
N GLN A 50 -24.61 6.71 -4.96
CA GLN A 50 -23.69 7.07 -6.04
C GLN A 50 -23.20 8.51 -5.90
N ILE A 51 -21.92 8.73 -6.19
CA ILE A 51 -21.31 10.06 -6.16
C ILE A 51 -21.22 10.67 -7.56
N PRO A 52 -21.43 11.99 -7.71
CA PRO A 52 -21.41 12.65 -9.03
C PRO A 52 -20.01 12.65 -9.66
N TYR A 53 -18.96 12.58 -8.85
CA TYR A 53 -17.57 12.55 -9.30
C TYR A 53 -16.84 11.40 -8.61
N PRO A 54 -16.58 10.28 -9.31
CA PRO A 54 -15.83 9.17 -8.77
C PRO A 54 -14.45 9.60 -8.27
N LEU A 55 -14.03 9.07 -7.14
CA LEU A 55 -12.69 9.27 -6.60
C LEU A 55 -11.78 8.14 -7.06
N ASP A 56 -10.83 8.47 -7.94
CA ASP A 56 -9.77 7.56 -8.37
C ASP A 56 -8.54 7.72 -7.47
N MET A 57 -8.06 6.61 -6.90
CA MET A 57 -6.90 6.61 -6.00
C MET A 57 -5.94 5.47 -6.31
N ARG A 58 -4.65 5.75 -6.22
CA ARG A 58 -3.62 4.71 -6.24
C ARG A 58 -3.47 4.10 -4.85
N MET A 59 -3.47 2.78 -4.77
CA MET A 59 -3.14 2.01 -3.58
C MET A 59 -1.85 1.23 -3.79
N ILE A 60 -1.09 1.07 -2.72
CA ILE A 60 0.13 0.26 -2.67
C ILE A 60 -0.05 -0.74 -1.54
N LEU A 61 -0.01 -2.03 -1.84
CA LEU A 61 -0.14 -3.10 -0.87
C LEU A 61 1.15 -3.92 -0.88
N HIS A 62 1.57 -4.37 0.31
CA HIS A 62 2.63 -5.36 0.45
C HIS A 62 2.10 -6.60 1.14
N VAL A 63 2.31 -7.76 0.51
CA VAL A 63 2.00 -9.07 1.08
C VAL A 63 3.31 -9.70 1.51
N ASP A 64 3.46 -9.98 2.82
CA ASP A 64 4.66 -10.65 3.34
C ASP A 64 4.66 -12.16 3.08
N ASP A 65 5.70 -12.84 3.56
CA ASP A 65 5.89 -14.29 3.40
C ASP A 65 4.80 -15.12 4.10
N THR A 66 4.14 -14.57 5.11
CA THR A 66 2.98 -15.19 5.78
C THR A 66 1.67 -14.97 5.05
N GLY A 67 1.65 -14.11 4.02
CA GLY A 67 0.44 -13.67 3.34
C GLY A 67 -0.24 -12.46 3.99
N GLN A 68 0.37 -11.86 5.03
CA GLN A 68 -0.21 -10.70 5.68
C GLN A 68 -0.09 -9.44 4.80
N VAL A 69 -1.21 -8.75 4.63
CA VAL A 69 -1.32 -7.56 3.78
C VAL A 69 -1.11 -6.30 4.61
N ARG A 70 -0.26 -5.39 4.12
CA ARG A 70 -0.07 -4.05 4.68
C ARG A 70 -0.33 -3.00 3.59
N LEU A 71 -1.17 -2.01 3.90
CA LEU A 71 -1.31 -0.82 3.07
C LEU A 71 -0.10 0.09 3.29
N LEU A 72 0.55 0.49 2.20
CA LEU A 72 1.73 1.34 2.22
C LEU A 72 1.41 2.74 1.73
N ARG A 73 1.83 3.73 2.49
CA ARG A 73 1.82 5.14 2.08
C ARG A 73 2.79 5.40 0.93
N TYR A 74 4.00 4.84 1.04
CA TYR A 74 5.01 4.90 0.00
C TYR A 74 5.91 3.67 0.05
N VAL A 75 6.65 3.46 -1.04
CA VAL A 75 7.76 2.52 -1.15
C VAL A 75 8.84 3.13 -2.03
N THR A 76 10.11 2.90 -1.69
CA THR A 76 11.25 3.32 -2.50
C THR A 76 11.90 2.10 -3.14
N ILE A 77 11.93 2.05 -4.46
CA ILE A 77 12.69 1.05 -5.21
C ILE A 77 14.16 1.47 -5.19
N MET A 78 15.01 0.55 -4.75
CA MET A 78 16.44 0.69 -4.62
C MET A 78 17.12 -0.58 -5.15
N LYS A 79 18.46 -0.63 -5.12
CA LYS A 79 19.23 -1.85 -5.38
C LYS A 79 20.20 -2.13 -4.25
N LYS A 80 20.46 -3.41 -4.00
CA LYS A 80 21.47 -3.91 -3.07
C LYS A 80 22.50 -4.72 -3.83
N ARG A 81 23.77 -4.59 -3.47
CA ARG A 81 24.82 -5.47 -3.98
C ARG A 81 24.69 -6.85 -3.32
N ASN A 82 24.76 -7.90 -4.12
CA ASN A 82 24.72 -9.28 -3.63
C ASN A 82 26.07 -9.68 -3.02
N ASP A 83 26.08 -10.81 -2.30
CA ASP A 83 27.26 -11.28 -1.56
C ASP A 83 28.44 -11.66 -2.47
N ASP A 84 28.17 -11.93 -3.75
CA ASP A 84 29.19 -12.16 -4.78
C ASP A 84 29.99 -10.89 -5.15
N GLY A 85 29.53 -9.71 -4.73
CA GLY A 85 30.17 -8.43 -4.99
C GLY A 85 30.02 -7.90 -6.43
N GLU A 86 29.45 -8.69 -7.33
CA GLU A 86 29.35 -8.41 -8.77
C GLU A 86 27.92 -8.12 -9.20
N THR A 87 26.95 -8.81 -8.60
CA THR A 87 25.55 -8.72 -9.01
C THR A 87 24.73 -7.82 -8.10
N TRP A 88 23.58 -7.38 -8.63
CA TRP A 88 22.69 -6.45 -7.96
C TRP A 88 21.27 -7.01 -7.92
N SER A 89 20.62 -6.88 -6.78
CA SER A 89 19.20 -7.20 -6.61
C SER A 89 18.39 -5.93 -6.41
N GLN A 90 17.23 -5.83 -7.07
CA GLN A 90 16.26 -4.78 -6.76
C GLN A 90 15.61 -5.07 -5.42
N VAL A 91 15.41 -4.02 -4.63
CA VAL A 91 14.80 -4.11 -3.30
C VAL A 91 13.78 -3.01 -3.11
N LEU A 92 12.79 -3.30 -2.26
CA LEU A 92 11.76 -2.36 -1.86
C LEU A 92 12.03 -1.91 -0.44
N VAL A 93 12.16 -0.59 -0.26
CA VAL A 93 12.45 0.01 1.04
C VAL A 93 11.22 0.76 1.51
N THR A 94 10.65 0.30 2.62
CA THR A 94 9.48 0.92 3.28
C THR A 94 9.86 1.74 4.51
N ASP A 95 11.05 1.53 5.06
CA ASP A 95 11.62 2.30 6.18
C ASP A 95 12.70 3.26 5.66
N ASP A 96 12.42 4.55 5.73
CA ASP A 96 13.31 5.60 5.23
C ASP A 96 14.67 5.65 5.95
N SER A 97 14.72 5.21 7.21
CA SER A 97 15.98 5.17 7.96
C SER A 97 16.98 4.18 7.36
N LYS A 98 16.50 3.23 6.55
CA LYS A 98 17.31 2.21 5.87
C LYS A 98 17.72 2.60 4.46
N ILE A 99 17.28 3.74 3.92
CA ILE A 99 17.62 4.15 2.55
C ILE A 99 19.13 4.26 2.33
N ALA A 100 19.87 4.70 3.36
CA ALA A 100 21.33 4.83 3.29
C ALA A 100 22.06 3.48 3.12
N ASP A 101 21.42 2.37 3.44
CA ASP A 101 21.97 1.01 3.31
C ASP A 101 21.88 0.48 1.86
N TYR A 102 21.27 1.24 0.95
CA TYR A 102 20.99 0.83 -0.42
C TYR A 102 21.44 1.87 -1.46
N GLU A 103 21.61 1.43 -2.70
CA GLU A 103 21.95 2.31 -3.82
C GLU A 103 20.72 2.64 -4.69
N GLY A 104 20.78 3.79 -5.35
CA GLY A 104 19.76 4.21 -6.29
C GLY A 104 19.70 3.34 -7.55
N VAL A 105 18.50 3.20 -8.12
CA VAL A 105 18.23 2.44 -9.35
C VAL A 105 18.25 3.29 -10.62
N PHE A 106 18.12 4.61 -10.51
CA PHE A 106 18.14 5.54 -11.65
C PHE A 106 19.19 6.62 -11.44
N ARG A 107 19.69 7.18 -12.55
CA ARG A 107 20.61 8.32 -12.51
C ARG A 107 19.86 9.62 -12.75
N ARG A 108 19.98 10.58 -11.83
CA ARG A 108 19.45 11.93 -11.92
C ARG A 108 20.57 12.92 -11.61
N ASP A 109 20.86 13.82 -12.53
CA ASP A 109 21.92 14.83 -12.38
C ASP A 109 23.29 14.22 -12.00
N GLY A 110 23.63 13.08 -12.62
CA GLY A 110 24.88 12.35 -12.37
C GLY A 110 24.89 11.49 -11.10
N LYS A 111 23.94 11.68 -10.19
CA LYS A 111 23.80 10.92 -8.93
C LYS A 111 22.83 9.74 -9.08
N LEU A 112 23.13 8.61 -8.44
CA LEU A 112 22.18 7.49 -8.33
C LEU A 112 21.12 7.82 -7.27
N THR A 113 19.85 7.66 -7.64
CA THR A 113 18.69 7.92 -6.79
C THR A 113 17.70 6.76 -6.86
N GLY A 114 17.02 6.49 -5.74
CA GLY A 114 15.89 5.59 -5.70
C GLY A 114 14.67 6.12 -6.46
N MET A 115 13.73 5.24 -6.78
CA MET A 115 12.43 5.62 -7.32
C MET A 115 11.36 5.46 -6.25
N ARG A 116 10.76 6.57 -5.82
CA ARG A 116 9.70 6.57 -4.83
C ARG A 116 8.34 6.50 -5.48
N ILE A 117 7.54 5.54 -5.05
CA ILE A 117 6.13 5.39 -5.43
C ILE A 117 5.31 5.70 -4.19
N ALA A 118 4.32 6.58 -4.34
CA ALA A 118 3.42 7.00 -3.27
C ALA A 118 1.96 6.72 -3.62
N SER A 119 1.19 6.44 -2.58
CA SER A 119 -0.27 6.40 -2.59
C SER A 119 -0.83 7.74 -2.08
N VAL A 120 -2.14 7.92 -2.17
CA VAL A 120 -2.82 9.14 -1.69
C VAL A 120 -3.01 9.15 -0.15
N PHE A 121 -2.68 8.04 0.51
CA PHE A 121 -2.78 7.87 1.98
C PHE A 121 -1.51 8.31 2.73
#